data_AF-A0A5P1EN61-F1
#
_entry.id   AF-A0A5P1EN61-F1
#
_cell.length_a   1.000
_cell.length_b   1.000
_cell.length_c   1.000
_cell.angle_alpha   90.00
_cell.angle_beta   90.00
_cell.angle_gamma   90.00
#
_symmetry.space_group_name_H-M   'P 1'
#
loop_
_entity.id
_entity.type
_entity.pdbx_description
1 polymer ?
#
loop_
_entity_poly.entity_id
_entity_poly.type
_entity_poly.pdbx_seq_one_letter_code
_entity_poly.pdbx_strand_id
1 'polypeptide(L)'
;MASAQAKQSQRKLRSLWAQPAIWCIAVLVSLAVNLVSVTYIAPLFEDLGDERNRYKVNIVHEKEKKTVEKNYTAVQDTNISATSGSRPIKDSIINLDQLGYPMKTDYLRSGLFRWAGDARAFKGESYIEVVCSPNNPDGSMNKAVLNSETGKTIHDLAYYWPQYTAITEPADHDIMLFTVSKSTGHAGTRLGWAIVKDPNIAKKMTKFIAMNTIGVSKDSQLRAAKILKVISDGYEHPNTKSSMRLFDFGRDRLAKRWERLREVVKATKLFSLPEYPLETCKFTREKFAAYPAFAWLKCEKEEIEDCESFLKKLKIQTRGGMHFGVDMKYVRVSMLDREETFKLFIERLASLA
;
A
#
# COMPACT_ATOMS: atom_id res chain seq x y z
N MET A 1 -29.67 -2.53 -40.87
CA MET A 1 -28.70 -3.41 -41.57
C MET A 1 -27.29 -3.40 -40.94
N ALA A 2 -26.74 -2.26 -40.50
CA ALA A 2 -25.38 -2.18 -39.92
C ALA A 2 -25.12 -3.04 -38.65
N SER A 3 -26.14 -3.29 -37.81
CA SER A 3 -25.97 -4.06 -36.56
C SER A 3 -25.83 -5.59 -36.77
N ALA A 4 -26.37 -6.12 -37.87
CA ALA A 4 -26.26 -7.54 -38.19
C ALA A 4 -24.87 -7.88 -38.78
N GLN A 5 -24.34 -7.02 -39.65
CA GLN A 5 -22.97 -7.15 -40.20
C GLN A 5 -21.90 -7.04 -39.12
N ALA A 6 -22.06 -6.15 -38.14
CA ALA A 6 -21.13 -6.02 -37.01
C ALA A 6 -21.09 -7.29 -36.14
N LYS A 7 -22.25 -7.89 -35.85
CA LYS A 7 -22.34 -9.15 -35.09
C LYS A 7 -21.77 -10.36 -35.85
N GLN A 8 -21.94 -10.39 -37.18
CA GLN A 8 -21.37 -11.45 -38.02
C GLN A 8 -19.85 -11.32 -38.17
N SER A 9 -19.33 -10.09 -38.25
CA SER A 9 -17.90 -9.80 -38.23
C SER A 9 -17.25 -10.22 -36.91
N GLN A 10 -17.85 -9.89 -35.77
CA GLN A 10 -17.33 -10.30 -34.46
C GLN A 10 -17.34 -11.82 -34.25
N ARG A 11 -18.34 -12.55 -34.78
CA ARG A 11 -18.37 -14.01 -34.75
C ARG A 11 -17.25 -14.63 -35.59
N LYS A 12 -16.98 -14.10 -36.78
CA LYS A 12 -15.85 -14.54 -37.63
C LYS A 12 -14.48 -14.26 -36.99
N LEU A 13 -14.32 -13.09 -36.35
CA LEU A 13 -13.11 -12.79 -35.58
C LEU A 13 -12.92 -13.80 -34.43
N ARG A 14 -13.97 -14.06 -33.63
CA ARG A 14 -13.90 -15.04 -32.54
C ARG A 14 -13.56 -16.46 -33.01
N SER A 15 -14.01 -16.88 -34.19
CA SER A 15 -13.65 -18.20 -34.75
C SER A 15 -12.22 -18.26 -35.30
N LEU A 16 -11.67 -17.14 -35.80
CA LEU A 16 -10.25 -17.06 -36.17
C LEU A 16 -9.35 -17.21 -34.92
N TRP A 17 -9.64 -16.47 -33.84
CA TRP A 17 -8.83 -16.52 -32.61
C TRP A 17 -8.96 -17.83 -31.79
N ALA A 18 -9.87 -18.73 -32.18
CA ALA A 18 -10.04 -20.03 -31.56
C ALA A 18 -9.11 -21.12 -32.15
N GLN A 19 -8.35 -20.82 -33.20
CA GLN A 19 -7.44 -21.78 -33.83
C GLN A 19 -6.07 -21.79 -33.11
N PRO A 20 -5.57 -22.96 -32.66
CA PRO A 20 -4.27 -23.08 -31.98
C PRO A 20 -3.10 -22.52 -32.79
N ALA A 21 -3.16 -22.64 -34.13
CA ALA A 21 -2.14 -22.11 -35.04
C ALA A 21 -2.00 -20.59 -34.97
N ILE A 22 -3.10 -19.85 -34.75
CA ILE A 22 -3.07 -18.39 -34.63
C ILE A 22 -2.45 -17.96 -33.29
N TRP A 23 -2.68 -18.73 -32.23
CA TRP A 23 -1.98 -18.53 -30.95
C TRP A 23 -0.48 -18.82 -31.05
N CYS A 24 -0.08 -19.90 -31.73
CA CYS A 24 1.33 -20.18 -31.99
C CYS A 24 2.00 -19.06 -32.80
N ILE A 25 1.35 -18.56 -33.85
CA ILE A 25 1.86 -17.44 -34.65
C ILE A 25 1.93 -16.16 -33.81
N ALA A 26 0.91 -15.85 -33.00
CA ALA A 26 0.91 -14.67 -32.14
C ALA A 26 2.03 -14.73 -31.07
N VAL A 27 2.27 -15.90 -30.49
CA VAL A 27 3.36 -16.14 -29.53
C VAL A 27 4.72 -16.04 -30.22
N LEU A 28 4.89 -16.63 -31.40
CA LEU A 28 6.14 -16.55 -32.15
C LEU A 28 6.43 -15.13 -32.64
N VAL A 29 5.42 -14.38 -33.09
CA VAL A 29 5.55 -12.96 -33.46
C VAL A 29 5.85 -12.12 -32.22
N SER A 30 5.23 -12.39 -31.07
CA SER A 30 5.55 -11.70 -29.82
C SER A 30 6.98 -11.99 -29.34
N LEU A 31 7.44 -13.25 -29.43
CA LEU A 31 8.82 -13.63 -29.11
C LEU A 31 9.81 -12.98 -30.07
N ALA A 32 9.51 -12.93 -31.37
CA ALA A 32 10.34 -12.28 -32.37
C ALA A 32 10.39 -10.75 -32.16
N VAL A 33 9.26 -10.11 -31.84
CA VAL A 33 9.20 -8.66 -31.53
C VAL A 33 9.97 -8.36 -30.23
N ASN A 34 9.86 -9.21 -29.21
CA ASN A 34 10.63 -9.07 -27.98
C ASN A 34 12.13 -9.28 -28.22
N LEU A 35 12.51 -10.25 -29.06
CA LEU A 35 13.90 -10.49 -29.43
C LEU A 35 14.46 -9.30 -30.21
N VAL A 36 13.73 -8.78 -31.20
CA VAL A 36 14.11 -7.57 -31.95
C VAL A 36 14.21 -6.35 -31.03
N SER A 37 13.31 -6.20 -30.05
CA SER A 37 13.36 -5.11 -29.06
C SER A 37 14.60 -5.23 -28.16
N VAL A 38 14.97 -6.43 -27.72
CA VAL A 38 16.17 -6.64 -26.90
C VAL A 38 17.45 -6.48 -27.73
N THR A 39 17.48 -6.92 -28.98
CA THR A 39 18.69 -6.89 -29.81
C THR A 39 18.94 -5.55 -30.49
N TYR A 40 17.90 -4.79 -30.87
CA TYR A 40 18.04 -3.54 -31.62
C TYR A 40 17.62 -2.29 -30.85
N ILE A 41 16.67 -2.39 -29.90
CA ILE A 41 16.21 -1.22 -29.12
C ILE A 41 17.03 -1.05 -27.83
N ALA A 42 17.46 -2.13 -27.16
CA ALA A 42 18.28 -2.02 -25.95
C ALA A 42 19.61 -1.25 -26.16
N PRO A 43 20.34 -1.42 -27.28
CA PRO A 43 21.56 -0.63 -27.55
C PRO A 43 21.28 0.86 -27.81
N LEU A 44 20.11 1.22 -28.34
CA LEU A 44 19.70 2.63 -28.54
C LEU A 44 19.47 3.38 -27.22
N PHE A 45 19.30 2.65 -26.10
CA PHE A 45 19.19 3.23 -24.75
C PHE A 45 20.50 3.18 -23.95
N GLU A 46 21.55 2.50 -24.44
CA GLU A 46 22.88 2.54 -23.83
C GLU A 46 23.61 3.85 -24.13
N ASP A 47 23.28 4.54 -25.24
CA ASP A 47 23.99 5.75 -25.71
C ASP A 47 23.34 7.08 -25.26
N LEU A 48 22.31 7.03 -24.40
CA LEU A 48 21.70 8.23 -23.78
C LEU A 48 22.29 8.56 -22.39
N GLY A 49 23.38 7.91 -22.02
CA GLY A 49 24.08 8.10 -20.76
C GLY A 49 25.29 9.02 -20.90
N ASP A 50 25.11 10.28 -21.33
CA ASP A 50 26.16 11.29 -21.11
C ASP A 50 25.62 12.66 -20.59
N GLU A 51 26.17 12.99 -19.43
CA GLU A 51 26.31 14.25 -18.69
C GLU A 51 25.30 15.41 -18.80
N ARG A 52 24.48 15.56 -17.75
CA ARG A 52 24.64 16.63 -16.73
C ARG A 52 23.65 16.52 -15.55
N ASN A 53 24.17 16.70 -14.34
CA ASN A 53 23.53 16.92 -13.02
C ASN A 53 23.23 15.71 -12.08
N ARG A 54 24.29 15.33 -11.36
CA ARG A 54 24.42 14.89 -9.95
C ARG A 54 23.13 14.53 -9.16
N TYR A 55 22.87 13.23 -9.03
CA TYR A 55 22.88 12.50 -7.74
C TYR A 55 23.48 11.12 -8.02
N LYS A 56 24.66 10.82 -7.47
CA LYS A 56 25.39 9.57 -7.73
C LYS A 56 24.64 8.38 -7.11
N VAL A 57 23.92 7.62 -7.93
CA VAL A 57 23.64 6.21 -7.67
C VAL A 57 24.75 5.42 -8.35
N ASN A 58 25.73 4.94 -7.57
CA ASN A 58 26.80 4.09 -8.08
C ASN A 58 26.20 2.77 -8.56
N ILE A 59 25.92 2.65 -9.86
CA ILE A 59 25.80 1.35 -10.53
C ILE A 59 27.24 0.97 -10.91
N VAL A 60 27.88 0.21 -10.03
CA VAL A 60 29.17 -0.41 -10.33
C VAL A 60 28.91 -1.52 -11.36
N HIS A 61 29.34 -1.30 -12.61
CA HIS A 61 29.62 -2.37 -13.56
C HIS A 61 30.91 -3.06 -13.11
N GLU A 62 30.80 -4.21 -12.44
CA GLU A 62 31.96 -5.07 -12.20
C GLU A 62 31.76 -6.39 -12.96
N LYS A 63 32.69 -6.62 -13.89
CA LYS A 63 32.83 -7.84 -14.67
C LYS A 63 32.89 -9.06 -13.75
N GLU A 64 32.25 -10.13 -14.20
CA GLU A 64 32.31 -11.45 -13.59
C GLU A 64 33.72 -11.86 -13.18
N LYS A 65 33.88 -12.25 -11.92
CA LYS A 65 34.78 -13.34 -11.53
C LYS A 65 34.02 -14.33 -10.67
N LYS A 66 33.89 -15.55 -11.21
CA LYS A 66 33.52 -16.77 -10.49
C LYS A 66 34.36 -16.91 -9.22
N THR A 67 33.71 -17.06 -8.08
CA THR A 67 34.05 -18.10 -7.09
C THR A 67 32.77 -18.43 -6.34
N VAL A 68 32.24 -19.62 -6.61
CA VAL A 68 31.26 -20.30 -5.77
C VAL A 68 32.05 -20.92 -4.62
N GLU A 69 31.82 -20.48 -3.38
CA GLU A 69 31.52 -21.34 -2.23
C GLU A 69 31.48 -20.56 -0.90
N LYS A 70 30.38 -20.82 -0.17
CA LYS A 70 30.21 -20.94 1.28
C LYS A 70 30.86 -19.89 2.20
N ASN A 71 29.99 -19.11 2.83
CA ASN A 71 29.86 -19.07 4.29
C ASN A 71 28.47 -18.51 4.65
N TYR A 72 27.46 -19.38 4.65
CA TYR A 72 26.24 -19.15 5.43
C TYR A 72 26.57 -19.48 6.89
N THR A 73 27.26 -18.57 7.57
CA THR A 73 27.44 -18.62 9.02
C THR A 73 26.08 -18.36 9.68
N ALA A 74 25.61 -19.37 10.44
CA ALA A 74 24.48 -19.38 11.36
C ALA A 74 23.17 -18.72 10.87
N VAL A 75 22.18 -19.55 10.53
CA VAL A 75 20.78 -19.13 10.43
C VAL A 75 20.35 -18.68 11.84
N GLN A 76 20.41 -17.38 12.10
CA GLN A 76 19.67 -16.78 13.21
C GLN A 76 18.22 -16.66 12.76
N ASP A 77 17.33 -17.40 13.43
CA ASP A 77 15.87 -17.28 13.27
C ASP A 77 15.45 -15.83 13.50
N THR A 78 15.27 -15.06 12.42
CA THR A 78 14.88 -13.64 12.53
C THR A 78 13.37 -13.55 12.71
N ASN A 79 12.92 -13.01 13.85
CA ASN A 79 11.50 -12.88 14.14
C ASN A 79 10.93 -11.64 13.45
N ILE A 80 9.75 -11.72 12.81
CA ILE A 80 9.04 -10.55 12.29
C ILE A 80 7.83 -10.28 13.19
N SER A 81 7.74 -9.06 13.74
CA SER A 81 6.62 -8.58 14.55
C SER A 81 6.07 -7.28 13.96
N ALA A 82 4.86 -6.88 14.34
CA ALA A 82 4.31 -5.57 13.97
C ALA A 82 3.65 -4.88 15.16
N THR A 83 3.62 -3.54 15.13
CA THR A 83 2.96 -2.70 16.16
C THR A 83 1.42 -2.79 16.15
N SER A 84 0.85 -3.43 15.13
CA SER A 84 -0.58 -3.58 14.89
C SER A 84 -0.99 -5.04 14.72
N GLY A 85 -1.36 -5.67 15.84
CA GLY A 85 -2.15 -6.90 15.88
C GLY A 85 -1.39 -8.23 15.85
N SER A 86 -1.93 -9.20 16.60
CA SER A 86 -1.57 -10.62 16.59
C SER A 86 -2.26 -11.41 15.45
N ARG A 87 -1.80 -12.67 15.23
CA ARG A 87 -2.11 -13.57 14.10
C ARG A 87 -3.54 -13.43 13.48
N PRO A 88 -3.67 -13.23 12.15
CA PRO A 88 -4.92 -13.27 11.42
C PRO A 88 -5.31 -14.70 11.02
N ILE A 89 -6.62 -14.93 10.91
CA ILE A 89 -7.22 -16.17 10.40
C ILE A 89 -7.01 -16.25 8.88
N LYS A 90 -6.71 -17.46 8.38
CA LYS A 90 -6.51 -17.79 6.96
C LYS A 90 -7.73 -17.40 6.13
N ASP A 91 -7.56 -16.48 5.18
CA ASP A 91 -7.94 -16.65 3.76
C ASP A 91 -7.92 -15.31 2.96
N SER A 92 -7.14 -15.33 1.87
CA SER A 92 -7.28 -14.57 0.61
C SER A 92 -7.02 -13.05 0.49
N ILE A 93 -6.34 -12.75 -0.64
CA ILE A 93 -6.06 -11.47 -1.34
C ILE A 93 -4.83 -10.65 -0.88
N ILE A 94 -3.76 -10.75 -1.68
CA ILE A 94 -2.51 -9.99 -1.55
C ILE A 94 -2.73 -8.55 -2.07
N ASN A 95 -2.89 -7.61 -1.14
CA ASN A 95 -2.62 -6.20 -1.36
C ASN A 95 -1.71 -5.68 -0.23
N LEU A 96 -1.05 -4.54 -0.41
CA LEU A 96 -0.20 -3.88 0.61
C LEU A 96 -1.07 -3.27 1.73
N ASP A 97 -1.97 -4.06 2.32
CA ASP A 97 -2.65 -3.75 3.57
C ASP A 97 -1.97 -4.58 4.67
N GLN A 98 -1.79 -4.00 5.87
CA GLN A 98 -1.05 -4.59 7.01
C GLN A 98 -1.56 -5.96 7.46
N LEU A 99 -2.85 -6.25 7.21
CA LEU A 99 -3.45 -7.58 7.31
C LEU A 99 -2.67 -8.68 6.59
N GLY A 100 -1.83 -8.31 5.61
CA GLY A 100 -1.00 -9.23 4.87
C GLY A 100 0.35 -9.56 5.51
N TYR A 101 0.83 -8.90 6.57
CA TYR A 101 2.17 -9.21 7.11
C TYR A 101 2.27 -10.64 7.66
N PRO A 102 1.34 -11.11 8.52
CA PRO A 102 1.39 -12.47 9.03
C PRO A 102 1.11 -13.47 7.90
N MET A 103 0.13 -13.19 7.04
CA MET A 103 -0.18 -14.05 5.89
C MET A 103 1.00 -14.18 4.91
N LYS A 104 1.72 -13.10 4.60
CA LYS A 104 2.88 -13.12 3.69
C LYS A 104 4.06 -13.88 4.30
N THR A 105 4.33 -13.65 5.58
CA THR A 105 5.44 -14.30 6.27
C THR A 105 5.19 -15.80 6.42
N ASP A 106 3.98 -16.18 6.82
CA ASP A 106 3.57 -17.59 6.96
C ASP A 106 3.44 -18.29 5.60
N TYR A 107 2.96 -17.60 4.56
CA TYR A 107 2.83 -18.16 3.21
C TYR A 107 4.18 -18.57 2.62
N LEU A 108 5.21 -17.74 2.81
CA LEU A 108 6.55 -18.01 2.26
C LEU A 108 7.24 -19.21 2.91
N ARG A 109 6.85 -19.58 4.15
CA ARG A 109 7.47 -20.66 4.95
C ARG A 109 9.00 -20.65 4.89
N SER A 110 9.56 -19.45 4.94
CA SER A 110 11.00 -19.23 4.82
C SER A 110 11.73 -19.78 6.05
N GLY A 111 12.87 -20.44 5.84
CA GLY A 111 13.78 -20.77 6.95
C GLY A 111 14.55 -19.57 7.50
N LEU A 112 14.37 -18.37 6.93
CA LEU A 112 15.10 -17.16 7.32
C LEU A 112 14.36 -16.32 8.36
N PHE A 113 13.03 -16.45 8.43
CA PHE A 113 12.21 -15.65 9.33
C PHE A 113 10.91 -16.34 9.69
N ARG A 114 10.33 -15.93 10.83
CA ARG A 114 9.00 -16.39 11.28
C ARG A 114 8.17 -15.25 11.83
N TRP A 115 6.85 -15.35 11.70
CA TRP A 115 5.94 -14.41 12.35
C TRP A 115 5.92 -14.65 13.86
N ALA A 116 6.24 -13.59 14.63
CA ALA A 116 6.34 -13.65 16.08
C ALA A 116 5.22 -12.90 16.82
N GLY A 117 4.25 -12.32 16.10
CA GLY A 117 3.06 -11.71 16.68
C GLY A 117 3.22 -10.24 17.02
N ASP A 118 2.47 -9.79 18.03
CA ASP A 118 2.44 -8.40 18.50
C ASP A 118 3.82 -8.00 19.06
N ALA A 119 4.38 -6.91 18.52
CA ALA A 119 5.65 -6.37 18.98
C ALA A 119 5.64 -6.01 20.48
N ARG A 120 4.51 -5.59 21.05
CA ARG A 120 4.41 -5.26 22.49
C ARG A 120 4.51 -6.48 23.40
N ALA A 121 4.17 -7.66 22.90
CA ALA A 121 4.23 -8.92 23.63
C ALA A 121 5.51 -9.73 23.32
N PHE A 122 6.31 -9.27 22.35
CA PHE A 122 7.49 -9.99 21.89
C PHE A 122 8.61 -9.93 22.93
N LYS A 123 9.26 -11.07 23.16
CA LYS A 123 10.43 -11.21 24.03
C LYS A 123 11.58 -11.80 23.23
N GLY A 124 12.64 -11.03 23.03
CA GLY A 124 13.84 -11.46 22.30
C GLY A 124 14.61 -10.27 21.72
N GLU A 125 15.84 -10.54 21.30
CA GLU A 125 16.77 -9.48 20.84
C GLU A 125 16.88 -9.40 19.32
N SER A 126 16.66 -10.52 18.60
CA SER A 126 16.71 -10.58 17.14
C SER A 126 15.30 -10.53 16.54
N TYR A 127 14.98 -9.40 15.91
CA TYR A 127 13.68 -9.14 15.31
C TYR A 127 13.74 -8.13 14.15
N ILE A 128 12.69 -8.14 13.34
CA ILE A 128 12.28 -7.07 12.43
C ILE A 128 10.90 -6.60 12.88
N GLU A 129 10.82 -5.39 13.41
CA GLU A 129 9.57 -4.74 13.79
C GLU A 129 9.02 -3.96 12.60
N VAL A 130 7.80 -4.26 12.20
CA VAL A 130 7.05 -3.48 11.19
C VAL A 130 6.21 -2.43 11.90
N VAL A 131 6.66 -1.19 11.79
CA VAL A 131 6.02 -0.02 12.40
C VAL A 131 5.17 0.66 11.34
N CYS A 132 3.89 0.84 11.61
CA CYS A 132 3.01 1.46 10.65
C CYS A 132 2.47 2.79 11.14
N SER A 133 2.74 3.87 10.41
CA SER A 133 2.46 5.23 10.87
C SER A 133 2.09 6.13 9.70
N PRO A 134 0.83 6.61 9.58
CA PRO A 134 -0.34 6.22 10.36
C PRO A 134 -0.67 4.74 10.26
N ASN A 135 -1.24 4.22 11.33
CA ASN A 135 -1.57 2.82 11.48
C ASN A 135 -2.84 2.41 10.70
N ASN A 136 -2.93 1.12 10.38
CA ASN A 136 -4.13 0.48 9.86
C ASN A 136 -4.55 -0.56 10.91
N PRO A 137 -5.71 -0.40 11.55
CA PRO A 137 -6.90 0.27 11.02
C PRO A 137 -7.20 1.67 11.57
N ASP A 138 -6.60 2.06 12.69
CA ASP A 138 -7.06 3.17 13.54
C ASP A 138 -6.40 4.53 13.26
N GLY A 139 -5.46 4.62 12.32
CA GLY A 139 -4.79 5.87 11.98
C GLY A 139 -3.86 6.42 13.05
N SER A 140 -3.52 5.63 14.08
CA SER A 140 -2.58 6.06 15.13
C SER A 140 -1.17 6.31 14.56
N MET A 141 -0.48 7.31 15.10
CA MET A 141 0.93 7.58 14.76
C MET A 141 1.85 6.66 15.57
N ASN A 142 1.98 5.39 15.15
CA ASN A 142 2.80 4.42 15.88
C ASN A 142 4.31 4.75 15.77
N LYS A 143 5.03 4.33 16.80
CA LYS A 143 6.49 4.32 16.88
C LYS A 143 6.95 2.89 17.17
N ALA A 144 8.22 2.61 16.90
CA ALA A 144 8.84 1.36 17.31
C ALA A 144 8.71 1.18 18.84
N VAL A 145 8.35 -0.02 19.28
CA VAL A 145 8.19 -0.37 20.70
C VAL A 145 9.27 -1.33 21.19
N LEU A 146 9.96 -2.02 20.28
CA LEU A 146 11.07 -2.90 20.63
C LEU A 146 12.39 -2.14 20.54
N ASN A 147 13.30 -2.43 21.47
CA ASN A 147 14.64 -1.86 21.49
C ASN A 147 15.69 -2.95 21.72
N SER A 148 16.59 -3.13 20.76
CA SER A 148 17.71 -4.07 20.79
C SER A 148 18.73 -3.67 19.73
N GLU A 149 20.02 -3.87 20.02
CA GLU A 149 21.11 -3.60 19.06
C GLU A 149 21.01 -4.46 17.80
N THR A 150 20.54 -5.71 17.94
CA THR A 150 20.36 -6.64 16.82
C THR A 150 18.99 -6.51 16.14
N GLY A 151 18.08 -5.76 16.73
CA GLY A 151 16.76 -5.48 16.19
C GLY A 151 16.81 -4.58 14.95
N LYS A 152 15.83 -4.72 14.07
CA LYS A 152 15.63 -3.85 12.90
C LYS A 152 14.19 -3.36 12.84
N THR A 153 13.99 -2.20 12.24
CA THR A 153 12.64 -1.63 12.04
C THR A 153 12.38 -1.36 10.57
N ILE A 154 11.17 -1.64 10.11
CA ILE A 154 10.64 -1.23 8.82
C ILE A 154 9.45 -0.32 9.07
N HIS A 155 9.52 0.92 8.60
CA HIS A 155 8.43 1.87 8.73
C HIS A 155 7.55 1.87 7.48
N ASP A 156 6.33 1.36 7.61
CA ASP A 156 5.29 1.45 6.59
C ASP A 156 4.58 2.80 6.69
N LEU A 157 4.92 3.70 5.76
CA LEU A 157 4.44 5.08 5.68
C LEU A 157 3.44 5.25 4.52
N ALA A 158 2.72 4.18 4.15
CA ALA A 158 1.73 4.23 3.06
C ALA A 158 0.68 5.33 3.25
N TYR A 159 0.29 5.62 4.50
CA TYR A 159 -0.71 6.64 4.85
C TYR A 159 -0.10 7.96 5.34
N TYR A 160 1.23 8.13 5.35
CA TYR A 160 1.88 9.35 5.85
C TYR A 160 1.85 10.46 4.80
N TRP A 161 0.64 10.93 4.48
CA TRP A 161 0.36 11.97 3.49
C TRP A 161 -0.60 13.02 4.06
N PRO A 162 -0.52 14.29 3.61
CA PRO A 162 -1.31 15.39 4.18
C PRO A 162 -2.84 15.21 4.09
N GLN A 163 -3.34 14.36 3.19
CA GLN A 163 -4.77 14.04 3.15
C GLN A 163 -5.26 13.21 4.35
N TYR A 164 -4.38 12.48 5.03
CA TYR A 164 -4.74 11.55 6.10
C TYR A 164 -4.35 12.06 7.48
N THR A 165 -3.19 12.71 7.60
CA THR A 165 -2.63 13.14 8.88
C THR A 165 -1.83 14.43 8.70
N ALA A 166 -1.61 15.15 9.80
CA ALA A 166 -0.71 16.28 9.82
C ALA A 166 0.74 15.80 9.64
N ILE A 167 1.48 16.45 8.75
CA ILE A 167 2.92 16.20 8.61
C ILE A 167 3.64 17.07 9.65
N THR A 168 3.90 16.50 10.83
CA THR A 168 4.52 17.21 11.95
C THR A 168 6.04 17.29 11.82
N GLU A 169 6.66 16.34 11.13
CA GLU A 169 8.09 16.32 10.82
C GLU A 169 8.43 15.45 9.60
N PRO A 170 9.55 15.70 8.91
CA PRO A 170 10.07 14.75 7.93
C PRO A 170 10.35 13.40 8.60
N ALA A 171 9.85 12.31 8.03
CA ALA A 171 10.16 10.97 8.53
C ALA A 171 11.64 10.65 8.28
N ASP A 172 12.32 10.12 9.29
CA ASP A 172 13.75 9.81 9.22
C ASP A 172 14.07 8.44 9.83
N HIS A 173 13.67 7.37 9.13
CA HIS A 173 13.89 5.99 9.57
C HIS A 173 14.82 5.22 8.62
N ASP A 174 15.40 4.12 9.10
CA ASP A 174 16.36 3.31 8.33
C ASP A 174 15.77 2.69 7.07
N ILE A 175 14.53 2.21 7.16
CA ILE A 175 13.76 1.65 6.05
C ILE A 175 12.37 2.26 6.10
N MET A 176 12.00 3.02 5.07
CA MET A 176 10.70 3.66 4.92
C MET A 176 10.01 3.19 3.65
N LEU A 177 8.76 2.73 3.76
CA LEU A 177 7.97 2.19 2.65
C LEU A 177 6.83 3.13 2.28
N PHE A 178 6.63 3.33 0.98
CA PHE A 178 5.58 4.18 0.44
C PHE A 178 4.91 3.53 -0.78
N THR A 179 3.71 4.00 -1.15
CA THR A 179 3.00 3.49 -2.32
C THR A 179 2.15 4.54 -3.02
N VAL A 180 2.10 4.47 -4.36
CA VAL A 180 1.16 5.29 -5.15
C VAL A 180 -0.30 4.96 -4.86
N SER A 181 -0.55 3.76 -4.32
CA SER A 181 -1.90 3.23 -4.08
C SER A 181 -2.70 4.11 -3.11
N LYS A 182 -2.04 4.56 -2.04
CA LYS A 182 -2.65 5.34 -0.97
C LYS A 182 -2.30 6.83 -1.09
N SER A 183 -1.17 7.18 -1.69
CA SER A 183 -0.86 8.60 -1.91
C SER A 183 -1.70 9.24 -3.02
N THR A 184 -1.99 8.50 -4.11
CA THR A 184 -2.66 9.05 -5.31
C THR A 184 -3.94 8.33 -5.72
N GLY A 185 -4.30 7.23 -5.05
CA GLY A 185 -5.44 6.38 -5.43
C GLY A 185 -5.18 5.42 -6.60
N HIS A 186 -3.97 5.41 -7.19
CA HIS A 186 -3.62 4.54 -8.32
C HIS A 186 -3.22 3.13 -7.89
N ALA A 187 -4.08 2.45 -7.11
CA ALA A 187 -3.80 1.12 -6.58
C ALA A 187 -3.48 0.09 -7.68
N GLY A 188 -4.13 0.18 -8.84
CA GLY A 188 -3.89 -0.71 -9.99
C GLY A 188 -2.52 -0.57 -10.65
N THR A 189 -1.78 0.51 -10.39
CA THR A 189 -0.41 0.70 -10.92
C THR A 189 0.61 -0.24 -10.26
N ARG A 190 0.27 -0.82 -9.10
CA ARG A 190 1.10 -1.80 -8.37
C ARG A 190 2.54 -1.30 -8.12
N LEU A 191 2.68 -0.01 -7.80
CA LEU A 191 3.97 0.60 -7.53
C LEU A 191 4.09 1.06 -6.07
N GLY A 192 5.22 0.73 -5.46
CA GLY A 192 5.68 1.27 -4.19
C GLY A 192 7.19 1.47 -4.26
N TRP A 193 7.73 2.19 -3.29
CA TRP A 193 9.16 2.43 -3.18
C TRP A 193 9.60 2.34 -1.73
N ALA A 194 10.89 2.07 -1.55
CA ALA A 194 11.54 2.08 -0.26
C ALA A 194 12.66 3.13 -0.26
N ILE A 195 12.76 3.91 0.81
CA ILE A 195 13.94 4.71 1.12
C ILE A 195 14.72 3.92 2.16
N VAL A 196 15.98 3.59 1.85
CA VAL A 196 16.81 2.69 2.65
C VAL A 196 18.15 3.36 2.90
N LYS A 197 18.49 3.58 4.17
CA LYS A 197 19.77 4.22 4.56
C LYS A 197 20.96 3.29 4.36
N ASP A 198 20.84 2.02 4.73
CA ASP A 198 21.92 1.04 4.60
C ASP A 198 22.05 0.51 3.15
N PRO A 199 23.16 0.79 2.44
CA PRO A 199 23.35 0.33 1.06
C PRO A 199 23.42 -1.19 0.93
N ASN A 200 23.85 -1.93 1.96
CA ASN A 200 23.87 -3.39 1.95
C ASN A 200 22.46 -3.96 2.00
N ILE A 201 21.57 -3.37 2.79
CA ILE A 201 20.15 -3.73 2.82
C ILE A 201 19.50 -3.40 1.47
N ALA A 202 19.75 -2.21 0.93
CA ALA A 202 19.24 -1.82 -0.38
C ALA A 202 19.66 -2.81 -1.48
N LYS A 203 20.94 -3.23 -1.51
CA LYS A 203 21.45 -4.24 -2.45
C LYS A 203 20.74 -5.59 -2.30
N LYS A 204 20.49 -6.05 -1.06
CA LYS A 204 19.74 -7.28 -0.79
C LYS A 204 18.30 -7.19 -1.30
N MET A 205 17.62 -6.05 -1.08
CA MET A 205 16.27 -5.81 -1.57
C MET A 205 16.21 -5.80 -3.11
N THR A 206 17.15 -5.12 -3.77
CA THR A 206 17.24 -5.10 -5.23
C THR A 206 17.48 -6.50 -5.80
N LYS A 207 18.37 -7.28 -5.18
CA LYS A 207 18.61 -8.68 -5.58
C LYS A 207 17.35 -9.53 -5.44
N PHE A 208 16.59 -9.37 -4.34
CA PHE A 208 15.31 -10.08 -4.16
C PHE A 208 14.31 -9.73 -5.27
N ILE A 209 14.15 -8.45 -5.60
CA ILE A 209 13.25 -8.00 -6.68
C ILE A 209 13.69 -8.57 -8.03
N ALA A 210 14.99 -8.55 -8.33
CA ALA A 210 15.53 -9.09 -9.56
C ALA A 210 15.26 -10.60 -9.70
N MET A 211 15.44 -11.37 -8.61
CA MET A 211 15.19 -12.81 -8.60
C MET A 211 13.70 -13.17 -8.65
N ASN A 212 12.83 -12.32 -8.09
CA ASN A 212 11.40 -12.62 -7.99
C ASN A 212 10.63 -12.22 -9.26
N THR A 213 10.85 -11.01 -9.77
CA THR A 213 10.02 -10.44 -10.85
C THR A 213 10.85 -9.76 -11.94
N ILE A 214 12.18 -9.85 -11.90
CA ILE A 214 13.09 -9.19 -12.85
C ILE A 214 12.84 -7.67 -12.89
N GLY A 215 12.51 -7.09 -11.73
CA GLY A 215 12.16 -5.67 -11.62
C GLY A 215 10.67 -5.41 -11.57
N VAL A 216 10.27 -4.20 -11.95
CA VAL A 216 8.89 -3.70 -11.94
C VAL A 216 8.56 -3.18 -13.34
N SER A 217 7.30 -3.33 -13.76
CA SER A 217 6.82 -2.86 -15.08
C SER A 217 7.26 -1.42 -15.39
N LYS A 218 7.84 -1.22 -16.58
CA LYS A 218 8.23 0.11 -17.07
C LYS A 218 7.03 1.02 -17.29
N ASP A 219 5.89 0.49 -17.72
CA ASP A 219 4.64 1.24 -17.84
C ASP A 219 4.19 1.78 -16.49
N SER A 220 4.26 0.95 -15.44
CA SER A 220 3.93 1.38 -14.07
C SER A 220 4.86 2.50 -13.60
N GLN A 221 6.17 2.38 -13.87
CA GLN A 221 7.16 3.41 -13.53
C GLN A 221 6.88 4.72 -14.27
N LEU A 222 6.71 4.69 -15.59
CA LEU A 222 6.47 5.87 -16.42
C LEU A 222 5.15 6.57 -16.06
N ARG A 223 4.08 5.79 -15.84
CA ARG A 223 2.78 6.32 -15.45
C ARG A 223 2.85 7.00 -14.08
N ALA A 224 3.48 6.35 -13.10
CA ALA A 224 3.64 6.92 -11.77
C ALA A 224 4.50 8.19 -11.79
N ALA A 225 5.61 8.19 -12.54
CA ALA A 225 6.47 9.37 -12.67
C ALA A 225 5.70 10.57 -13.22
N LYS A 226 4.87 10.38 -14.26
CA LYS A 226 4.01 11.43 -14.81
C LYS A 226 2.99 11.95 -13.79
N ILE A 227 2.33 11.05 -13.06
CA ILE A 227 1.35 11.42 -12.03
C ILE A 227 2.02 12.22 -10.90
N LEU A 228 3.15 11.72 -10.37
CA LEU A 228 3.90 12.38 -9.30
C LEU A 228 4.44 13.74 -9.74
N LYS A 229 4.85 13.89 -11.00
CA LYS A 229 5.24 15.18 -11.57
C LYS A 229 4.09 16.19 -11.52
N VAL A 230 2.91 15.83 -12.03
CA VAL A 230 1.73 16.72 -12.00
C VAL A 230 1.37 17.12 -10.56
N ILE A 231 1.52 16.19 -9.61
CA ILE A 231 1.29 16.49 -8.18
C ILE A 231 2.33 17.50 -7.67
N SER A 232 3.63 17.28 -7.93
CA SER A 232 4.70 18.20 -7.51
C SER A 232 4.52 19.59 -8.11
N ASP A 233 4.32 19.66 -9.43
CA ASP A 233 4.10 20.91 -10.17
C ASP A 233 2.92 21.70 -9.56
N GLY A 234 1.85 21.00 -9.13
CA GLY A 234 0.69 21.59 -8.47
C GLY A 234 0.99 22.30 -7.13
N TYR A 235 2.04 21.89 -6.42
CA TYR A 235 2.48 22.52 -5.16
C TYR A 235 3.61 23.53 -5.35
N GLU A 236 4.39 23.43 -6.43
CA GLU A 236 5.48 24.36 -6.74
C GLU A 236 4.97 25.63 -7.46
N HIS A 237 3.89 25.53 -8.22
CA HIS A 237 3.33 26.69 -8.93
C HIS A 237 2.41 27.56 -8.05
N PRO A 238 2.69 28.87 -7.91
CA PRO A 238 1.99 29.74 -6.96
C PRO A 238 0.51 30.00 -7.30
N ASN A 239 0.10 29.78 -8.55
CA ASN A 239 -1.25 30.06 -9.03
C ASN A 239 -2.16 28.83 -9.06
N THR A 240 -1.69 27.67 -8.60
CA THR A 240 -2.53 26.46 -8.54
C THR A 240 -3.56 26.62 -7.44
N LYS A 241 -4.84 26.60 -7.80
CA LYS A 241 -5.94 26.64 -6.82
C LYS A 241 -5.82 25.45 -5.87
N SER A 242 -6.10 25.67 -4.58
CA SER A 242 -6.06 24.61 -3.56
C SER A 242 -6.88 23.37 -3.95
N SER A 243 -8.05 23.55 -4.56
CA SER A 243 -8.90 22.44 -5.05
C SER A 243 -8.28 21.62 -6.20
N MET A 244 -7.25 22.13 -6.87
CA MET A 244 -6.50 21.44 -7.91
C MET A 244 -5.26 20.73 -7.36
N ARG A 245 -4.88 21.00 -6.10
CA ARG A 245 -3.77 20.32 -5.42
C ARG A 245 -4.28 19.03 -4.78
N LEU A 246 -3.68 17.89 -5.16
CA LEU A 246 -4.20 16.57 -4.82
C LEU A 246 -4.46 16.38 -3.31
N PHE A 247 -3.46 16.66 -2.48
CA PHE A 247 -3.56 16.44 -1.03
C PHE A 247 -4.53 17.40 -0.33
N ASP A 248 -4.67 18.64 -0.80
CA ASP A 248 -5.71 19.54 -0.30
C ASP A 248 -7.11 19.07 -0.66
N PHE A 249 -7.31 18.65 -1.91
CA PHE A 249 -8.55 18.02 -2.34
C PHE A 249 -8.86 16.77 -1.51
N GLY A 250 -7.88 15.90 -1.31
CA GLY A 250 -8.04 14.68 -0.52
C GLY A 250 -8.40 14.96 0.93
N ARG A 251 -7.74 15.95 1.54
CA ARG A 251 -7.99 16.39 2.91
C ARG A 251 -9.39 16.99 3.08
N ASP A 252 -9.81 17.90 2.21
CA ASP A 252 -11.15 18.49 2.23
C ASP A 252 -12.24 17.41 2.11
N ARG A 253 -12.04 16.45 1.20
CA ARG A 253 -12.97 15.33 1.03
C ARG A 253 -13.04 14.45 2.26
N LEU A 254 -11.90 14.09 2.84
CA LEU A 254 -11.88 13.24 4.04
C LEU A 254 -12.43 13.97 5.26
N ALA A 255 -12.14 15.26 5.44
CA ALA A 255 -12.70 16.07 6.52
C ALA A 255 -14.23 16.03 6.52
N LYS A 256 -14.86 16.30 5.36
CA LYS A 256 -16.32 16.23 5.17
C LYS A 256 -16.90 14.85 5.44
N ARG A 257 -16.18 13.79 5.07
CA ARG A 257 -16.62 12.40 5.33
C ARG A 257 -16.56 12.06 6.81
N TRP A 258 -15.49 12.45 7.49
CA TRP A 258 -15.31 12.23 8.92
C TRP A 258 -16.31 13.04 9.76
N GLU A 259 -16.61 14.28 9.37
CA GLU A 259 -17.64 15.11 10.00
C GLU A 259 -19.01 14.41 9.95
N ARG A 260 -19.49 14.05 8.75
CA ARG A 260 -20.78 13.35 8.56
C ARG A 260 -20.85 12.02 9.29
N LEU A 261 -19.74 11.27 9.32
CA LEU A 261 -19.69 10.01 10.06
C LEU A 261 -19.81 10.24 11.58
N ARG A 262 -19.09 11.22 12.13
CA ARG A 262 -19.15 11.53 13.57
C ARG A 262 -20.54 12.01 13.98
N GLU A 263 -21.23 12.78 13.14
CA GLU A 263 -22.62 13.19 13.36
C GLU A 263 -23.55 11.98 13.50
N VAL A 264 -23.48 11.02 12.57
CA VAL A 264 -24.32 9.81 12.61
C VAL A 264 -23.96 8.89 13.78
N VAL A 265 -22.67 8.71 14.06
CA VAL A 265 -22.23 7.92 15.23
C VAL A 265 -22.75 8.55 16.53
N LYS A 266 -22.67 9.87 16.67
CA LYS A 266 -23.20 10.60 17.83
C LYS A 266 -24.73 10.48 17.95
N ALA A 267 -25.45 10.53 16.84
CA ALA A 267 -26.91 10.42 16.83
C ALA A 267 -27.39 9.02 17.25
N THR A 268 -26.76 7.97 16.70
CA THR A 268 -27.15 6.57 16.97
C THR A 268 -26.79 6.10 18.37
N LYS A 269 -25.69 6.59 18.96
CA LYS A 269 -25.13 6.13 20.25
C LYS A 269 -24.84 4.61 20.30
N LEU A 270 -24.83 3.94 19.15
CA LEU A 270 -24.53 2.50 19.03
C LEU A 270 -23.05 2.23 18.88
N PHE A 271 -22.30 3.25 18.47
CA PHE A 271 -20.92 3.11 18.08
C PHE A 271 -20.03 4.15 18.74
N SER A 272 -18.74 3.86 18.79
CA SER A 272 -17.69 4.83 19.08
C SER A 272 -16.61 4.85 17.99
N LEU A 273 -15.89 5.97 17.92
CA LEU A 273 -14.79 6.22 17.01
C LEU A 273 -13.59 6.75 17.79
N PRO A 274 -12.35 6.53 17.32
CA PRO A 274 -11.19 7.19 17.90
C PRO A 274 -11.28 8.71 17.75
N GLU A 275 -10.77 9.38 18.78
CA GLU A 275 -10.51 10.81 18.77
C GLU A 275 -9.06 11.06 18.39
N TYR A 276 -8.83 12.07 17.55
CA TYR A 276 -7.50 12.41 17.07
C TYR A 276 -7.14 13.83 17.54
N PRO A 277 -5.92 14.05 18.05
CA PRO A 277 -5.52 15.37 18.51
C PRO A 277 -5.41 16.36 17.35
N LEU A 278 -5.63 17.65 17.64
CA LEU A 278 -5.35 18.74 16.71
C LEU A 278 -3.84 18.98 16.62
N GLU A 279 -3.27 18.85 15.44
CA GLU A 279 -1.84 19.04 15.20
C GLU A 279 -1.59 20.10 14.13
N THR A 280 -0.46 20.80 14.22
CA THR A 280 -0.02 21.76 13.22
C THR A 280 0.77 21.03 12.13
N CYS A 281 0.24 21.04 10.90
CA CYS A 281 0.90 20.42 9.76
C CYS A 281 1.96 21.36 9.17
N LYS A 282 3.23 20.92 9.12
CA LYS A 282 4.32 21.70 8.50
C LYS A 282 4.18 21.81 6.98
N PHE A 283 3.50 20.86 6.34
CA PHE A 283 3.26 20.87 4.89
C PHE A 283 2.22 21.92 4.50
N THR A 284 1.04 21.93 5.13
CA THR A 284 -0.04 22.88 4.78
C THR A 284 0.00 24.18 5.58
N ARG A 285 0.74 24.22 6.70
CA ARG A 285 0.73 25.30 7.71
C ARG A 285 -0.60 25.48 8.44
N GLU A 286 -1.52 24.54 8.28
CA GLU A 286 -2.81 24.54 8.96
C GLU A 286 -2.82 23.61 10.18
N LYS A 287 -3.73 23.89 11.11
CA LYS A 287 -3.97 23.05 12.29
C LYS A 287 -5.23 22.21 12.10
N PHE A 288 -5.11 20.89 12.12
CA PHE A 288 -6.24 19.97 11.93
C PHE A 288 -6.01 18.63 12.65
N ALA A 289 -7.09 17.89 12.90
CA ALA A 289 -7.04 16.53 13.43
C ALA A 289 -6.93 15.53 12.29
N ALA A 290 -6.34 14.35 12.55
CA ALA A 290 -6.20 13.32 11.52
C ALA A 290 -7.56 12.91 10.92
N TYR A 291 -7.55 12.62 9.63
CA TYR A 291 -8.66 12.06 8.87
C TYR A 291 -8.25 10.73 8.23
N PRO A 292 -8.12 9.64 9.01
CA PRO A 292 -7.58 8.39 8.49
C PRO A 292 -8.38 7.82 7.32
N ALA A 293 -7.70 6.99 6.54
CA ALA A 293 -8.29 6.29 5.40
C ALA A 293 -9.41 5.31 5.78
N PHE A 294 -9.49 4.94 7.06
CA PHE A 294 -10.47 4.00 7.57
C PHE A 294 -11.13 4.54 8.84
N ALA A 295 -12.43 4.30 8.96
CA ALA A 295 -13.12 4.40 10.24
C ALA A 295 -12.89 3.12 11.03
N TRP A 296 -12.30 3.26 12.22
CA TRP A 296 -12.17 2.19 13.18
C TRP A 296 -13.33 2.24 14.15
N LEU A 297 -14.43 1.61 13.76
CA LEU A 297 -15.71 1.71 14.45
C LEU A 297 -15.79 0.59 15.50
N LYS A 298 -16.25 0.92 16.71
CA LYS A 298 -16.56 -0.07 17.75
C LYS A 298 -18.05 -0.07 18.02
N CYS A 299 -18.68 -1.24 18.04
CA CYS A 299 -20.05 -1.41 18.54
C CYS A 299 -20.03 -1.41 20.08
N GLU A 300 -20.79 -0.52 20.72
CA GLU A 300 -20.77 -0.36 22.18
C GLU A 300 -21.84 -1.17 22.91
N LYS A 301 -22.98 -1.44 22.25
CA LYS A 301 -24.07 -2.20 22.85
C LYS A 301 -23.64 -3.62 23.22
N GLU A 302 -24.05 -4.09 24.41
CA GLU A 302 -23.71 -5.42 24.90
C GLU A 302 -24.33 -6.52 24.05
N GLU A 303 -25.51 -6.29 23.48
CA GLU A 303 -26.22 -7.24 22.61
C GLU A 303 -25.53 -7.43 21.25
N ILE A 304 -24.54 -6.59 20.92
CA ILE A 304 -23.76 -6.67 19.67
C ILE A 304 -22.37 -7.23 20.01
N GLU A 305 -22.28 -8.55 20.07
CA GLU A 305 -21.00 -9.25 20.26
C GLU A 305 -20.13 -9.24 19.00
N ASP A 306 -20.75 -9.39 17.82
CA ASP A 306 -20.08 -9.38 16.52
C ASP A 306 -20.54 -8.18 15.69
N CYS A 307 -19.70 -7.14 15.67
CA CYS A 307 -19.98 -5.89 14.97
C CYS A 307 -19.92 -6.06 13.43
N GLU A 308 -19.09 -6.97 12.92
CA GLU A 308 -19.00 -7.26 11.48
C GLU A 308 -20.28 -7.94 10.98
N SER A 309 -20.73 -8.97 11.69
CA SER A 309 -21.99 -9.66 11.38
C SER A 309 -23.20 -8.74 11.53
N PHE A 310 -23.19 -7.86 12.54
CA PHE A 310 -24.24 -6.84 12.72
C PHE A 310 -24.33 -5.89 11.53
N LEU A 311 -23.21 -5.26 11.12
CA LEU A 311 -23.20 -4.34 9.98
C LEU A 311 -23.50 -5.04 8.64
N LYS A 312 -23.13 -6.32 8.51
CA LYS A 312 -23.48 -7.14 7.35
C LYS A 312 -24.99 -7.29 7.16
N LYS A 313 -25.78 -7.36 8.24
CA LYS A 313 -27.26 -7.37 8.18
C LYS A 313 -27.82 -6.08 7.58
N LEU A 314 -27.12 -4.95 7.78
CA LEU A 314 -27.40 -3.66 7.15
C LEU A 314 -26.80 -3.54 5.74
N LYS A 315 -26.27 -4.65 5.18
CA LYS A 315 -25.59 -4.71 3.89
C LYS A 315 -24.30 -3.86 3.83
N ILE A 316 -23.70 -3.53 4.96
CA ILE A 316 -22.42 -2.82 5.06
C ILE A 316 -21.32 -3.88 5.20
N GLN A 317 -20.46 -4.01 4.17
CA GLN A 317 -19.32 -4.91 4.23
C GLN A 317 -18.13 -4.20 4.90
N THR A 318 -17.53 -4.86 5.88
CA THR A 318 -16.42 -4.30 6.66
C THR A 318 -15.27 -5.32 6.75
N ARG A 319 -14.27 -5.05 7.59
CA ARG A 319 -13.33 -6.08 8.06
C ARG A 319 -13.37 -6.13 9.58
N GLY A 320 -13.71 -7.29 10.15
CA GLY A 320 -13.80 -7.50 11.59
C GLY A 320 -12.48 -7.32 12.34
N GLY A 321 -12.60 -6.95 13.61
CA GLY A 321 -11.48 -6.62 14.50
C GLY A 321 -10.52 -7.77 14.75
N MET A 322 -11.01 -9.01 14.70
CA MET A 322 -10.21 -10.22 14.83
C MET A 322 -9.09 -10.31 13.79
N HIS A 323 -9.30 -9.75 12.60
CA HIS A 323 -8.25 -9.69 11.56
C HIS A 323 -7.08 -8.77 11.96
N PHE A 324 -7.29 -7.85 12.89
CA PHE A 324 -6.31 -6.90 13.41
C PHE A 324 -5.84 -7.28 14.83
N GLY A 325 -6.16 -8.49 15.29
CA GLY A 325 -5.76 -8.97 16.62
C GLY A 325 -6.50 -8.29 17.77
N VAL A 326 -7.68 -7.73 17.53
CA VAL A 326 -8.56 -7.17 18.57
C VAL A 326 -9.91 -7.86 18.60
N ASP A 327 -10.75 -7.47 19.56
CA ASP A 327 -12.09 -8.00 19.77
C ASP A 327 -13.06 -7.82 18.58
N MET A 328 -14.09 -8.69 18.51
CA MET A 328 -15.13 -8.73 17.48
C MET A 328 -16.07 -7.51 17.49
N LYS A 329 -16.04 -6.70 18.55
CA LYS A 329 -16.76 -5.42 18.59
C LYS A 329 -16.17 -4.36 17.67
N TYR A 330 -14.96 -4.54 17.16
CA TYR A 330 -14.33 -3.58 16.24
C TYR A 330 -14.50 -3.98 14.78
N VAL A 331 -14.60 -2.98 13.91
CA VAL A 331 -14.63 -3.14 12.46
C VAL A 331 -13.89 -2.00 11.77
N ARG A 332 -13.19 -2.32 10.68
CA ARG A 332 -12.58 -1.35 9.78
C ARG A 332 -13.49 -1.08 8.59
N VAL A 333 -13.87 0.18 8.38
CA VAL A 333 -14.66 0.64 7.23
C VAL A 333 -13.85 1.61 6.38
N SER A 334 -13.88 1.45 5.04
CA SER A 334 -13.15 2.34 4.12
C SER A 334 -13.80 3.72 4.03
N MET A 335 -13.02 4.78 4.24
CA MET A 335 -13.42 6.17 4.03
C MET A 335 -13.02 6.68 2.63
N LEU A 336 -12.48 5.82 1.77
CA LEU A 336 -11.89 6.16 0.46
C LEU A 336 -12.71 5.68 -0.74
N ASP A 337 -13.88 5.10 -0.52
CA ASP A 337 -14.71 4.62 -1.63
C ASP A 337 -15.35 5.77 -2.41
N ARG A 338 -16.04 5.46 -3.51
CA ARG A 338 -16.83 6.43 -4.27
C ARG A 338 -17.88 7.11 -3.40
N GLU A 339 -18.26 8.31 -3.78
CA GLU A 339 -19.17 9.15 -3.01
C GLU A 339 -20.53 8.50 -2.80
N GLU A 340 -21.05 7.78 -3.79
CA GLU A 340 -22.32 7.06 -3.72
C GLU A 340 -22.26 5.94 -2.68
N THR A 341 -21.12 5.25 -2.60
CA THR A 341 -20.91 4.16 -1.62
C THR A 341 -20.76 4.73 -0.21
N PHE A 342 -20.04 5.83 -0.06
CA PHE A 342 -19.95 6.54 1.22
C PHE A 342 -21.32 7.07 1.69
N LYS A 343 -22.10 7.70 0.80
CA LYS A 343 -23.45 8.19 1.13
C LYS A 343 -24.36 7.05 1.60
N LEU A 344 -24.38 5.94 0.86
CA LEU A 344 -25.18 4.77 1.24
C LEU A 344 -24.75 4.18 2.59
N PHE A 345 -23.44 4.18 2.89
CA PHE A 345 -22.92 3.78 4.20
C PHE A 345 -23.47 4.69 5.32
N ILE A 346 -23.41 6.02 5.15
CA ILE A 346 -23.94 6.99 6.11
C ILE A 346 -25.46 6.84 6.29
N GLU A 347 -26.22 6.69 5.20
CA GLU A 347 -27.68 6.51 5.24
C GLU A 347 -28.09 5.26 6.04
N ARG A 348 -27.38 4.15 5.85
CA ARG A 348 -27.64 2.89 6.56
C ARG A 348 -27.25 2.92 8.03
N LEU A 349 -26.22 3.68 8.39
CA LEU A 349 -25.92 3.92 9.80
C LEU A 349 -26.98 4.85 10.42
N ALA A 350 -27.38 5.91 9.72
CA ALA A 350 -28.38 6.87 10.19
C ALA A 350 -29.76 6.25 10.39
N SER A 351 -30.12 5.19 9.63
CA SER A 351 -31.37 4.46 9.84
C SER A 351 -31.46 3.68 11.16
N LEU A 352 -30.38 3.68 11.96
CA LEU A 352 -30.33 3.09 13.30
C LEU A 352 -30.57 4.12 14.42
N ALA A 353 -30.67 5.40 14.08
CA ALA A 353 -30.79 6.51 15.03
C ALA A 353 -32.20 6.63 15.63
#